data_AF-A0AB39XUJ0-F1
#
_entry.id   AF-A0AB39XUJ0-F1
#
_cell.length_a   1.000
_cell.length_b   1.000
_cell.length_c   1.000
_cell.angle_alpha   90.00
_cell.angle_beta   90.00
_cell.angle_gamma   90.00
#
_symmetry.space_group_name_H-M   'P 1'
#
loop_
_entity.id
_entity.type
_entity.pdbx_description
1 polymer ?
#
loop_
_entity_poly.entity_id
_entity_poly.type
_entity_poly.pdbx_seq_one_letter_code
_entity_poly.pdbx_strand_id
1 'polypeptide(L)'
;MRPAGLAQIEAAKADGRWEGAYAPASQAEVPVDLQKALDNNPKASAFFATVNSRNRYAILYRIGNVKKAETRARKIAEFVAMLERGETIYG
;
A
#
# COMPACT_ATOMS: atom_id res chain seq x y z
N MET A 1 -4.53 -5.36 21.64
CA MET A 1 -4.93 -3.94 21.80
C MET A 1 -4.18 -3.13 20.75
N ARG A 2 -4.75 -2.34 19.83
CA ARG A 2 -5.97 -1.50 19.84
C ARG A 2 -6.82 -1.72 18.57
N PRO A 3 -8.14 -1.97 18.67
CA PRO A 3 -9.03 -2.31 17.56
C PRO A 3 -9.68 -1.08 16.89
N ALA A 4 -8.90 -0.04 16.58
CA ALA A 4 -9.44 1.18 15.95
C ALA A 4 -9.25 1.22 14.42
N GLY A 5 -8.29 0.43 13.89
CA GLY A 5 -7.96 0.43 12.46
C GLY A 5 -8.91 -0.40 11.59
N LEU A 6 -9.54 -1.44 12.15
CA LEU A 6 -10.43 -2.35 11.43
C LEU A 6 -11.84 -1.79 11.23
N ALA A 7 -12.33 -0.96 12.15
CA ALA A 7 -13.70 -0.43 12.08
C ALA A 7 -13.89 0.63 10.98
N GLN A 8 -12.84 1.39 10.65
CA GLN A 8 -12.87 2.38 9.56
C GLN A 8 -12.86 1.73 8.17
N ILE A 9 -12.49 0.44 8.09
CA ILE A 9 -12.39 -0.32 6.85
C ILE A 9 -13.78 -0.82 6.41
N GLU A 10 -14.62 -1.24 7.37
CA GLU A 10 -15.97 -1.73 7.08
C GLU A 10 -16.91 -0.64 6.52
N ALA A 11 -16.65 0.64 6.82
CA ALA A 11 -17.49 1.76 6.36
C ALA A 11 -17.30 2.10 4.86
N ALA A 12 -16.20 1.67 4.24
CA ALA A 12 -15.89 1.96 2.83
C ALA A 12 -16.50 0.93 1.84
N LYS A 13 -17.21 -0.08 2.36
CA LYS A 13 -17.74 -1.27 1.65
C LYS A 13 -18.86 -0.99 0.62
N ALA A 14 -19.39 0.22 0.56
CA ALA A 14 -20.61 0.52 -0.21
C ALA A 14 -20.40 0.96 -1.67
N ASP A 15 -19.16 1.24 -2.13
CA ASP A 15 -18.96 1.98 -3.40
C ASP A 15 -18.57 1.14 -4.63
N GLY A 16 -18.64 -0.20 -4.58
CA GLY A 16 -18.50 -1.08 -5.76
C GLY A 16 -17.17 -1.03 -6.54
N ARG A 17 -16.24 -0.14 -6.18
CA ARG A 17 -14.89 0.03 -6.76
C ARG A 17 -13.81 -0.74 -6.00
N TRP A 18 -14.24 -1.69 -5.15
CA TRP A 18 -13.47 -2.34 -4.09
C TRP A 18 -13.34 -3.86 -4.25
N GLU A 19 -13.81 -4.46 -5.34
CA GLU A 19 -13.89 -5.94 -5.47
C GLU A 19 -12.55 -6.69 -5.40
N GLY A 20 -11.40 -6.03 -5.58
CA GLY A 20 -10.08 -6.68 -5.48
C GLY A 20 -9.28 -6.41 -4.20
N ALA A 21 -9.74 -5.51 -3.33
CA ALA A 21 -8.86 -4.86 -2.33
C ALA A 21 -8.86 -5.50 -0.94
N TYR A 22 -9.57 -6.61 -0.74
CA TYR A 22 -9.62 -7.28 0.57
C TYR A 22 -9.43 -8.79 0.50
N ALA A 23 -8.39 -9.18 -0.22
CA ALA A 23 -7.67 -10.35 0.20
C ALA A 23 -6.88 -9.95 1.49
N PRO A 24 -6.79 -10.80 2.53
CA PRO A 24 -6.09 -10.48 3.79
C PRO A 24 -4.69 -9.91 3.51
N ALA A 25 -4.02 -9.20 4.42
CA ALA A 25 -2.73 -8.56 4.10
C ALA A 25 -1.67 -9.51 3.46
N SER A 26 -1.79 -10.83 3.67
CA SER A 26 -1.03 -11.90 2.99
C SER A 26 -1.44 -12.19 1.54
N GLN A 27 -2.65 -11.85 1.13
CA GLN A 27 -3.21 -12.00 -0.21
C GLN A 27 -3.47 -10.65 -0.92
N ALA A 28 -3.38 -9.49 -0.24
CA ALA A 28 -3.57 -8.18 -0.86
C ALA A 28 -2.57 -7.98 -2.01
N GLU A 29 -3.09 -8.03 -3.24
CA GLU A 29 -2.31 -7.99 -4.46
C GLU A 29 -1.62 -6.63 -4.59
N VAL A 30 -0.32 -6.67 -4.89
CA VAL A 30 0.45 -5.44 -5.16
C VAL A 30 -0.02 -4.91 -6.52
N PRO A 31 -0.50 -3.66 -6.61
CA PRO A 31 -0.86 -3.07 -7.88
C PRO A 31 0.32 -3.11 -8.85
N VAL A 32 0.06 -3.41 -10.12
CA VAL A 32 1.09 -3.59 -11.16
C VAL A 32 2.05 -2.39 -11.25
N ASP A 33 1.54 -1.18 -11.04
CA ASP A 33 2.32 0.05 -11.07
C ASP A 33 3.23 0.21 -9.84
N LEU A 34 2.79 -0.22 -8.65
CA LEU A 34 3.66 -0.31 -7.48
C LEU A 34 4.70 -1.41 -7.65
N GLN A 35 4.31 -2.58 -8.18
CA GLN A 35 5.24 -3.69 -8.42
C GLN A 35 6.35 -3.27 -9.38
N LYS A 36 6.01 -2.64 -10.52
CA LYS A 36 7.00 -2.11 -11.47
C LYS A 36 7.96 -1.11 -10.83
N ALA A 37 7.47 -0.26 -9.94
CA ALA A 37 8.31 0.71 -9.24
C ALA A 37 9.27 0.04 -8.24
N LEU A 38 8.82 -1.04 -7.58
CA LEU A 38 9.66 -1.87 -6.72
C LEU A 38 10.68 -2.70 -7.52
N ASP A 39 10.30 -3.23 -8.68
CA ASP A 39 11.20 -3.99 -9.55
C ASP A 39 12.38 -3.13 -10.05
N ASN A 40 12.13 -1.83 -10.28
CA ASN A 40 13.16 -0.85 -10.61
C ASN A 40 14.03 -0.44 -9.42
N ASN A 41 13.66 -0.79 -8.19
CA ASN A 41 14.42 -0.47 -6.98
C ASN A 41 14.57 -1.71 -6.07
N PRO A 42 15.60 -2.54 -6.29
CA PRO A 42 15.80 -3.77 -5.55
C PRO A 42 15.90 -3.58 -4.02
N LYS A 43 16.43 -2.43 -3.55
CA LYS A 43 16.51 -2.11 -2.12
C LYS A 43 15.12 -1.90 -1.53
N ALA A 44 14.30 -1.07 -2.17
CA ALA A 44 12.93 -0.83 -1.76
C ALA A 44 12.09 -2.12 -1.82
N SER A 45 12.29 -2.95 -2.84
CA SER A 45 11.62 -4.25 -2.98
C SER A 45 11.95 -5.20 -1.82
N ALA A 46 13.25 -5.37 -1.52
CA ALA A 46 13.71 -6.18 -0.40
C ALA A 46 13.15 -5.67 0.93
N PHE A 47 13.17 -4.36 1.16
CA PHE A 47 12.63 -3.78 2.38
C PHE A 47 11.11 -3.93 2.46
N PHE A 48 10.40 -3.72 1.36
CA PHE A 48 8.95 -3.92 1.26
C PHE A 48 8.52 -5.36 1.59
N ALA A 49 9.34 -6.36 1.25
CA ALA A 49 9.08 -7.74 1.64
C ALA A 49 9.20 -7.96 3.17
N THR A 50 9.92 -7.10 3.89
CA THR A 50 10.09 -7.16 5.36
C THR A 50 9.07 -6.32 6.13
N VAL A 51 8.35 -5.40 5.47
CA VAL A 51 7.40 -4.53 6.18
C VAL A 51 6.21 -5.33 6.75
N ASN A 52 5.80 -4.97 7.97
CA ASN A 52 4.64 -5.60 8.59
C ASN A 52 3.34 -5.32 7.82
N SER A 53 2.32 -6.15 8.06
CA SER A 53 1.01 -6.08 7.39
C SER A 53 0.32 -4.71 7.53
N ARG A 54 0.52 -4.01 8.65
CA ARG A 54 -0.05 -2.68 8.88
C ARG A 54 0.54 -1.62 7.94
N ASN A 55 1.86 -1.60 7.80
CA ASN A 55 2.55 -0.69 6.89
C ASN A 55 2.26 -1.01 5.42
N ARG A 56 2.28 -2.31 5.07
CA ARG A 56 1.90 -2.78 3.73
C ARG A 56 0.49 -2.33 3.36
N TYR A 57 -0.49 -2.57 4.25
CA TYR A 57 -1.87 -2.13 4.03
C TYR A 57 -1.99 -0.62 3.86
N ALA A 58 -1.30 0.18 4.68
CA ALA A 58 -1.37 1.64 4.57
C ALA A 58 -0.79 2.17 3.25
N ILE A 59 0.29 1.56 2.73
CA ILE A 59 0.84 1.91 1.41
C ILE A 59 -0.20 1.62 0.32
N LEU A 60 -0.73 0.39 0.30
CA LEU A 60 -1.72 -0.06 -0.69
C LEU A 60 -2.99 0.80 -0.65
N TYR A 61 -3.54 1.04 0.54
CA TYR A 61 -4.73 1.88 0.74
C TYR A 61 -4.50 3.33 0.28
N ARG A 62 -3.33 3.91 0.60
CA ARG A 62 -3.01 5.30 0.21
C ARG A 62 -2.79 5.47 -1.28
N ILE A 63 -2.38 4.42 -2.00
CA ILE A 63 -2.25 4.37 -3.46
C ILE A 63 -3.63 4.13 -4.11
N GLY A 64 -4.39 3.16 -3.60
CA GLY A 64 -5.71 2.78 -4.12
C GLY A 64 -6.74 3.90 -4.04
N ASN A 65 -6.67 4.77 -3.03
CA ASN A 65 -7.57 5.92 -2.89
C ASN A 65 -7.26 7.08 -3.85
N VAL A 66 -6.14 7.04 -4.59
CA VAL A 66 -5.78 8.12 -5.51
C VAL A 66 -6.48 7.95 -6.85
N LYS A 67 -7.43 8.85 -7.13
CA LYS A 67 -8.22 8.85 -8.37
C LYS A 67 -7.45 9.35 -9.60
N LYS A 68 -6.49 10.26 -9.42
CA LYS A 68 -5.70 10.84 -10.51
C LYS A 68 -4.45 10.02 -10.78
N ALA A 69 -4.27 9.52 -12.00
CA ALA A 69 -3.13 8.69 -12.38
C ALA A 69 -1.77 9.36 -12.09
N GLU A 70 -1.64 10.67 -12.38
CA GLU A 70 -0.40 11.43 -12.13
C GLU A 70 -0.06 11.52 -10.63
N THR A 71 -1.07 11.78 -9.80
CA THR A 71 -0.91 11.80 -8.34
C THR A 71 -0.60 10.40 -7.80
N ARG A 72 -1.13 9.35 -8.43
CA ARG A 72 -0.88 7.97 -8.05
C ARG A 72 0.57 7.59 -8.32
N ALA A 73 1.08 7.91 -9.51
CA ALA A 73 2.49 7.70 -9.86
C ALA A 73 3.43 8.44 -8.90
N ARG A 74 3.12 9.71 -8.56
CA ARG A 74 3.90 10.47 -7.57
C ARG A 74 3.91 9.81 -6.20
N LYS A 75 2.76 9.36 -5.69
CA LYS A 75 2.68 8.66 -4.40
C LYS A 75 3.46 7.35 -4.41
N ILE A 76 3.42 6.60 -5.50
CA ILE A 76 4.20 5.36 -5.63
C ILE A 76 5.69 5.68 -5.54
N ALA A 77 6.17 6.69 -6.27
CA ALA A 77 7.56 7.12 -6.18
C ALA A 77 7.96 7.55 -4.76
N GLU A 78 7.09 8.31 -4.07
CA GLU A 78 7.31 8.72 -2.67
C GLU A 78 7.43 7.52 -1.73
N PHE A 79 6.54 6.53 -1.85
CA PHE A 79 6.59 5.33 -1.01
C PHE A 79 7.79 4.45 -1.33
N VAL A 80 8.16 4.28 -2.60
CA VAL A 80 9.36 3.53 -2.99
C VAL A 80 10.62 4.20 -2.44
N ALA A 81 10.73 5.53 -2.53
CA ALA A 81 11.86 6.26 -1.95
C ALA A 81 11.90 6.15 -0.41
N MET A 82 10.75 6.16 0.26
CA MET A 82 10.65 5.91 1.71
C MET A 82 11.15 4.50 2.07
N LEU A 83 10.71 3.49 1.31
CA LEU A 83 11.12 2.10 1.52
C LEU A 83 12.61 1.89 1.21
N GLU A 84 13.15 2.57 0.21
CA GLU A 84 14.59 2.55 -0.10
C GLU A 84 15.44 3.07 1.07
N ARG A 85 14.92 4.05 1.82
CA ARG A 85 15.56 4.58 3.04
C ARG A 85 15.35 3.69 4.27
N GLY A 86 14.60 2.60 4.16
CA GLY A 86 14.26 1.73 5.28
C GLY A 86 13.19 2.32 6.21
N GLU A 87 12.39 3.28 5.73
CA GLU A 87 11.35 3.94 6.50
C GLU A 87 9.96 3.32 6.27
N THR A 88 9.07 3.44 7.25
CA THR A 88 7.68 2.97 7.12
C THR A 88 6.68 4.01 7.63
N ILE A 89 5.39 3.85 7.28
CA ILE A 89 4.34 4.84 7.60
C ILE A 89 4.10 4.95 9.11
N TYR A 90 4.25 3.85 9.84
CA TYR A 90 4.03 3.76 11.29
C TYR A 90 5.30 3.33 12.05
N GLY A 91 6.46 3.48 11.41
CA GLY A 91 7.77 3.15 11.97
C GLY A 91 8.27 4.18 12.95
#